data_AF-A0A1B6LCI2-F1
#
_entry.id   AF-A0A1B6LCI2-F1
#
_cell.length_a   1.000
_cell.length_b   1.000
_cell.length_c   1.000
_cell.angle_alpha   90.00
_cell.angle_beta   90.00
_cell.angle_gamma   90.00
#
_symmetry.space_group_name_H-M   'P 1'
#
loop_
_entity.id
_entity.type
_entity.pdbx_description
1 polymer ?
#
loop_
_entity_poly.entity_id
_entity_poly.type
_entity_poly.pdbx_seq_one_letter_code
_entity_poly.pdbx_strand_id
1 'polypeptide(L)'
;SENAFNLTQLSYADTHPMFTSLHFPNFFRVVPSENAFNLPRLKMMQHFNWNRVGTIYQNEPRYSLAHNRLVADLDLMNFTVAETQSFATEVASAILKLQEKDIRIILGNFNESWARSIFCEAYRVGMVGRKYQWLIMGTYGEKWWQDETAPCSSEQLQAALEGCILTDLLPLATSGEITVSGITADEYRQEYDSRR
;
A
#
# COMPACT_ATOMS: atom_id res chain seq x y z
N SER A 1 -22.32 9.74 -18.90
CA SER A 1 -23.49 9.49 -18.05
C SER A 1 -23.84 10.79 -17.36
N GLU A 2 -24.99 11.38 -17.65
CA GLU A 2 -25.49 12.53 -16.89
C GLU A 2 -25.81 12.06 -15.47
N ASN A 3 -25.32 12.78 -14.46
CA ASN A 3 -25.71 12.56 -13.07
C ASN A 3 -27.20 12.88 -12.95
N ALA A 4 -28.05 11.85 -12.92
CA ALA A 4 -29.51 11.97 -12.95
C ALA A 4 -30.08 12.80 -11.79
N PHE A 5 -29.34 12.91 -10.69
CA PHE A 5 -29.65 13.76 -9.56
C PHE A 5 -28.39 14.60 -9.28
N ASN A 6 -28.50 15.93 -9.37
CA ASN A 6 -27.42 16.90 -9.12
C ASN A 6 -27.02 16.94 -7.63
N LEU A 7 -26.63 15.79 -7.08
CA LEU A 7 -26.28 15.60 -5.69
C LEU A 7 -24.78 15.62 -5.52
N THR A 8 -24.34 16.27 -4.46
CA THR A 8 -22.96 16.20 -3.98
C THR A 8 -22.84 15.05 -2.99
N GLN A 9 -21.81 14.24 -3.14
CA GLN A 9 -21.51 13.12 -2.25
C GLN A 9 -20.18 13.38 -1.53
N LEU A 10 -20.16 13.15 -0.22
CA LEU A 10 -18.96 13.25 0.62
C LEU A 10 -18.73 11.90 1.31
N SER A 11 -17.58 11.28 1.06
CA SER A 11 -17.17 10.04 1.72
C SER A 11 -16.06 10.30 2.74
N TYR A 12 -16.17 9.67 3.92
CA TYR A 12 -15.13 9.74 4.94
C TYR A 12 -14.13 8.57 4.90
N ALA A 13 -14.43 7.50 4.14
CA ALA A 13 -13.69 6.23 4.21
C ALA A 13 -13.28 5.63 2.84
N ASP A 14 -13.76 6.18 1.72
CA ASP A 14 -13.47 5.60 0.41
C ASP A 14 -12.12 6.05 -0.17
N THR A 15 -11.17 5.12 -0.20
CA THR A 15 -9.81 5.34 -0.69
C THR A 15 -9.60 4.90 -2.15
N HIS A 16 -10.62 4.36 -2.82
CA HIS A 16 -10.48 3.73 -4.13
C HIS A 16 -9.94 4.73 -5.19
N PRO A 17 -8.95 4.35 -6.03
CA PRO A 17 -8.34 5.26 -7.01
C PRO A 17 -9.26 5.75 -8.14
N MET A 18 -10.32 5.00 -8.45
CA MET A 18 -11.23 5.30 -9.56
C MET A 18 -11.97 6.64 -9.40
N PHE A 19 -12.23 7.06 -8.16
CA PHE A 19 -12.92 8.32 -7.87
C PHE A 19 -11.99 9.52 -8.10
N THR A 20 -12.03 10.02 -9.34
CA THR A 20 -11.30 11.21 -9.79
C THR A 20 -12.28 12.34 -10.07
N SER A 21 -11.86 13.59 -9.89
CA SER A 21 -12.69 14.78 -10.16
C SER A 21 -13.14 14.87 -11.62
N LEU A 22 -12.38 14.28 -12.55
CA LEU A 22 -12.74 14.22 -13.97
C LEU A 22 -13.95 13.32 -14.25
N HIS A 23 -14.01 12.14 -13.63
CA HIS A 23 -15.07 11.16 -13.86
C HIS A 23 -16.23 11.28 -12.86
N PHE A 24 -15.95 11.80 -11.67
CA PHE A 24 -16.90 11.96 -10.57
C PHE A 24 -16.83 13.39 -10.00
N PRO A 25 -17.26 14.41 -10.75
CA PRO A 25 -17.09 15.82 -10.36
C PRO A 25 -17.83 16.22 -9.08
N ASN A 26 -18.89 15.50 -8.72
CA ASN A 26 -19.69 15.75 -7.52
C ASN A 26 -19.30 14.87 -6.32
N PHE A 27 -18.24 14.07 -6.44
CA PHE A 27 -17.76 13.20 -5.37
C PHE A 27 -16.55 13.82 -4.68
N PHE A 28 -16.66 13.97 -3.37
CA PHE A 28 -15.59 14.46 -2.50
C PHE A 28 -15.27 13.40 -1.44
N ARG A 29 -14.03 13.41 -0.95
CA ARG A 29 -13.60 12.56 0.16
C ARG A 29 -12.65 13.29 1.10
N VAL A 30 -12.68 12.88 2.36
CA VAL A 30 -11.77 13.39 3.40
C VAL A 30 -10.50 12.53 3.48
N VAL A 31 -10.64 11.21 3.32
CA VAL A 31 -9.51 10.27 3.35
C VAL A 31 -8.68 10.37 2.06
N PRO A 32 -7.34 10.23 2.13
CA PRO A 32 -6.52 10.17 0.93
C PRO A 32 -6.85 8.98 0.03
N SER A 33 -6.61 9.14 -1.28
CA SER A 33 -6.65 8.03 -2.23
C SER A 33 -5.52 7.04 -1.98
N GLU A 34 -5.69 5.78 -2.40
CA GLU A 34 -4.58 4.84 -2.48
C GLU A 34 -3.41 5.30 -3.38
N ASN A 35 -3.66 6.22 -4.32
CA ASN A 35 -2.58 6.86 -5.09
C ASN A 35 -1.63 7.70 -4.22
N ALA A 36 -2.12 8.24 -3.09
CA ALA A 36 -1.34 9.15 -2.23
C ALA A 36 -0.17 8.42 -1.53
N PHE A 37 -0.24 7.10 -1.37
CA PHE A 37 0.84 6.31 -0.77
C PHE A 37 2.03 6.07 -1.71
N ASN A 38 1.93 6.43 -2.99
CA ASN A 38 3.05 6.30 -3.93
C ASN A 38 4.18 7.27 -3.56
N LEU A 39 3.85 8.55 -3.38
CA LEU A 39 4.85 9.60 -3.20
C LEU A 39 5.77 9.40 -1.99
N PRO A 40 5.28 9.01 -0.79
CA PRO A 40 6.15 8.71 0.35
C PRO A 40 7.16 7.59 0.04
N ARG A 41 6.71 6.51 -0.61
CA ARG A 41 7.58 5.40 -1.02
C ARG A 41 8.67 5.88 -1.97
N LEU A 42 8.31 6.67 -2.99
CA LEU A 42 9.27 7.23 -3.95
C LEU A 42 10.29 8.14 -3.27
N LYS A 43 9.84 9.04 -2.38
CA LYS A 43 10.73 9.95 -1.64
C LYS A 43 11.69 9.21 -0.72
N MET A 44 11.23 8.15 -0.06
CA MET A 44 12.09 7.29 0.74
C MET A 44 13.15 6.60 -0.11
N MET A 45 12.78 6.07 -1.28
CA MET A 45 13.75 5.46 -2.20
C MET A 45 14.78 6.46 -2.71
N GLN A 46 14.38 7.71 -3.00
CA GLN A 46 15.34 8.78 -3.34
C GLN A 46 16.32 9.03 -2.20
N HIS A 47 15.86 9.07 -0.95
CA HIS A 47 16.72 9.29 0.21
C HIS A 47 17.81 8.21 0.35
N PHE A 48 17.46 6.94 0.08
CA PHE A 48 18.41 5.82 0.15
C PHE A 48 19.14 5.53 -1.16
N ASN A 49 18.92 6.32 -2.21
CA ASN A 49 19.48 6.13 -3.56
C ASN A 49 19.14 4.76 -4.19
N TRP A 50 17.93 4.27 -3.96
CA TRP A 50 17.44 3.03 -4.55
C TRP A 50 16.82 3.27 -5.93
N ASN A 51 17.61 3.08 -6.99
CA ASN A 51 17.19 3.50 -8.33
C ASN A 51 16.63 2.35 -9.19
N ARG A 52 16.87 1.08 -8.82
CA ARG A 52 16.41 -0.10 -9.56
C ARG A 52 15.39 -0.87 -8.73
N VAL A 53 14.16 -0.97 -9.22
CA VAL A 53 13.04 -1.56 -8.50
C VAL A 53 12.36 -2.64 -9.34
N GLY A 54 11.69 -3.57 -8.68
CA GLY A 54 10.66 -4.40 -9.29
C GLY A 54 9.32 -4.17 -8.61
N THR A 55 8.25 -4.49 -9.30
CA THR A 55 6.90 -4.23 -8.81
C THR A 55 6.03 -5.47 -8.93
N ILE A 56 5.10 -5.62 -7.99
CA ILE A 56 4.11 -6.69 -8.02
C ILE A 56 2.75 -6.20 -7.53
N TYR A 57 1.70 -6.53 -8.28
CA TYR A 57 0.35 -6.09 -7.94
C TYR A 57 -0.73 -7.15 -8.20
N GLN A 58 -1.80 -7.08 -7.42
CA GLN A 58 -2.99 -7.89 -7.63
C GLN A 58 -3.81 -7.31 -8.79
N ASN A 59 -4.24 -8.15 -9.73
CA ASN A 59 -5.01 -7.77 -10.92
C ASN A 59 -6.49 -7.53 -10.59
N GLU A 60 -6.73 -6.53 -9.75
CA GLU A 60 -8.03 -6.00 -9.39
C GLU A 60 -7.99 -4.46 -9.52
N PRO A 61 -9.04 -3.79 -10.02
CA PRO A 61 -9.02 -2.35 -10.31
C PRO A 61 -8.46 -1.47 -9.19
N ARG A 62 -8.75 -1.82 -7.93
CA ARG A 62 -8.27 -1.11 -6.75
C ARG A 62 -6.73 -1.02 -6.73
N TYR A 63 -6.06 -2.16 -6.84
CA TYR A 63 -4.60 -2.23 -6.78
C TYR A 63 -3.93 -1.90 -8.10
N SER A 64 -4.54 -2.28 -9.23
CA SER A 64 -3.96 -2.03 -10.56
C SER A 64 -3.98 -0.54 -10.93
N LEU A 65 -5.02 0.22 -10.58
CA LEU A 65 -5.04 1.67 -10.80
C LEU A 65 -3.97 2.38 -9.95
N ALA A 66 -3.84 2.01 -8.68
CA ALA A 66 -2.81 2.56 -7.80
C ALA A 66 -1.39 2.24 -8.29
N HIS A 67 -1.19 0.99 -8.74
CA HIS A 67 0.05 0.52 -9.33
C HIS A 67 0.40 1.23 -10.64
N ASN A 68 -0.55 1.39 -11.57
CA ASN A 68 -0.32 2.08 -12.83
C ASN A 68 0.11 3.53 -12.60
N ARG A 69 -0.49 4.19 -11.61
CA ARG A 69 -0.05 5.52 -11.19
C ARG A 69 1.38 5.51 -10.63
N LEU A 70 1.71 4.51 -9.80
CA LEU A 70 3.06 4.33 -9.26
C LEU A 70 4.11 4.19 -10.38
N VAL A 71 3.83 3.37 -11.40
CA VAL A 71 4.74 3.18 -12.54
C VAL A 71 4.96 4.48 -13.32
N ALA A 72 3.89 5.26 -13.54
CA ALA A 72 4.01 6.57 -14.17
C ALA A 72 4.86 7.54 -13.33
N ASP A 73 4.68 7.55 -12.00
CA ASP A 73 5.47 8.40 -11.11
C ASP A 73 6.93 7.95 -11.03
N LEU A 74 7.22 6.64 -11.11
CA LEU A 74 8.58 6.08 -11.18
C LEU A 74 9.32 6.56 -12.44
N ASP A 75 8.65 6.52 -13.60
CA ASP A 75 9.20 6.98 -14.87
C ASP A 75 9.50 8.48 -14.84
N LEU A 76 8.55 9.30 -14.36
CA LEU A 76 8.75 10.75 -14.19
C LEU A 76 9.91 11.11 -13.24
N MET A 77 10.21 10.24 -12.27
CA MET A 77 11.30 10.42 -11.31
C MET A 77 12.60 9.73 -11.71
N ASN A 78 12.69 9.18 -12.93
CA ASN A 78 13.85 8.48 -13.50
C ASN A 78 14.30 7.25 -12.70
N PHE A 79 13.37 6.51 -12.10
CA PHE A 79 13.67 5.18 -11.56
C PHE A 79 13.68 4.12 -12.67
N THR A 80 14.54 3.12 -12.54
CA THR A 80 14.55 1.96 -13.43
C THR A 80 13.62 0.88 -12.89
N VAL A 81 12.48 0.68 -13.54
CA VAL A 81 11.60 -0.47 -13.30
C VAL A 81 12.15 -1.67 -14.07
N ALA A 82 12.83 -2.56 -13.36
CA ALA A 82 13.52 -3.70 -13.97
C ALA A 82 12.60 -4.89 -14.26
N GLU A 83 11.50 -5.02 -13.52
CA GLU A 83 10.50 -6.09 -13.71
C GLU A 83 9.16 -5.68 -13.09
N THR A 84 8.06 -6.01 -13.77
CA THR A 84 6.70 -5.76 -13.28
C THR A 84 5.91 -7.05 -13.39
N GLN A 85 5.35 -7.50 -12.28
CA GLN A 85 4.54 -8.71 -12.22
C GLN A 85 3.12 -8.41 -11.76
N SER A 86 2.15 -9.09 -12.37
CA SER A 86 0.76 -9.05 -11.97
C SER A 86 0.27 -10.46 -11.68
N PHE A 87 -0.67 -10.61 -10.77
CA PHE A 87 -1.28 -11.91 -10.47
C PHE A 87 -2.79 -11.80 -10.26
N ALA A 88 -3.51 -12.90 -10.46
CA ALA A 88 -4.96 -12.96 -10.21
C ALA A 88 -5.33 -14.14 -9.30
N THR A 89 -4.73 -15.30 -9.53
CA THR A 89 -5.07 -16.56 -8.85
C THR A 89 -3.88 -17.32 -8.28
N GLU A 90 -2.66 -17.01 -8.71
CA GLU A 90 -1.42 -17.62 -8.21
C GLU A 90 -0.29 -16.60 -8.22
N VAL A 91 0.64 -16.70 -7.26
CA VAL A 91 1.75 -15.74 -7.08
C VAL A 91 3.13 -16.37 -7.24
N ALA A 92 3.22 -17.71 -7.32
CA ALA A 92 4.50 -18.41 -7.31
C ALA A 92 5.34 -18.06 -8.55
N SER A 93 4.73 -18.01 -9.73
CA SER A 93 5.45 -17.66 -10.97
C SER A 93 5.92 -16.20 -10.99
N ALA A 94 5.13 -15.30 -10.42
CA ALA A 94 5.45 -13.88 -10.30
C ALA A 94 6.67 -13.67 -9.39
N ILE A 95 6.69 -14.33 -8.23
CA ILE A 95 7.81 -14.24 -7.27
C ILE A 95 9.08 -14.85 -7.83
N LEU A 96 8.99 -16.01 -8.50
CA LEU A 96 10.14 -16.62 -9.17
C LEU A 96 10.76 -15.69 -10.22
N LYS A 97 9.96 -15.01 -11.04
CA LYS A 97 10.49 -14.05 -12.03
C LYS A 97 11.21 -12.87 -11.38
N LEU A 98 10.69 -12.33 -10.28
CA LEU A 98 11.37 -11.26 -9.53
C LEU A 98 12.71 -11.73 -8.95
N GLN A 99 12.75 -12.97 -8.45
CA GLN A 99 13.97 -13.61 -7.97
C GLN A 99 15.01 -13.80 -9.10
N GLU A 100 14.60 -14.37 -10.24
CA GLU A 100 15.45 -14.62 -11.42
C GLU A 100 16.05 -13.33 -11.99
N LYS A 101 15.31 -12.22 -11.91
CA LYS A 101 15.77 -10.88 -12.33
C LYS A 101 16.64 -10.17 -11.30
N ASP A 102 16.97 -10.82 -10.18
CA ASP A 102 17.72 -10.27 -9.06
C ASP A 102 17.13 -8.93 -8.57
N ILE A 103 15.82 -8.87 -8.38
CA ILE A 103 15.16 -7.69 -7.84
C ILE A 103 15.39 -7.62 -6.33
N ARG A 104 15.94 -6.50 -5.85
CA ARG A 104 16.27 -6.28 -4.43
C ARG A 104 15.32 -5.31 -3.73
N ILE A 105 14.73 -4.37 -4.45
CA ILE A 105 13.74 -3.41 -3.93
C ILE A 105 12.40 -3.72 -4.60
N ILE A 106 11.41 -4.13 -3.83
CA ILE A 106 10.11 -4.60 -4.33
C ILE A 106 9.00 -3.70 -3.83
N LEU A 107 8.20 -3.15 -4.76
CA LEU A 107 7.00 -2.38 -4.48
C LEU A 107 5.77 -3.26 -4.66
N GLY A 108 5.01 -3.47 -3.58
CA GLY A 108 3.83 -4.33 -3.55
C GLY A 108 2.50 -3.56 -3.48
N ASN A 109 1.52 -3.97 -4.28
CA ASN A 109 0.15 -3.45 -4.26
C ASN A 109 -0.87 -4.60 -4.32
N PHE A 110 -1.29 -5.09 -3.15
CA PHE A 110 -2.19 -6.24 -3.02
C PHE A 110 -2.88 -6.25 -1.66
N ASN A 111 -3.93 -7.06 -1.51
CA ASN A 111 -4.65 -7.18 -0.25
C ASN A 111 -3.90 -8.03 0.80
N GLU A 112 -4.44 -8.04 2.02
CA GLU A 112 -3.85 -8.76 3.16
C GLU A 112 -3.76 -10.28 2.97
N SER A 113 -4.76 -10.89 2.33
CA SER A 113 -4.78 -12.33 2.06
C SER A 113 -3.64 -12.71 1.12
N TRP A 114 -3.50 -11.98 0.01
CA TRP A 114 -2.43 -12.17 -0.96
C TRP A 114 -1.06 -11.81 -0.41
N ALA A 115 -0.96 -10.85 0.51
CA ALA A 115 0.29 -10.55 1.20
C ALA A 115 0.86 -11.81 1.85
N ARG A 116 0.04 -12.59 2.55
CA ARG A 116 0.47 -13.85 3.18
C ARG A 116 0.98 -14.84 2.15
N SER A 117 0.23 -15.07 1.08
CA SER A 117 0.65 -15.96 -0.01
C SER A 117 1.98 -15.50 -0.66
N ILE A 118 2.14 -14.20 -0.90
CA ILE A 118 3.35 -13.61 -1.49
C ILE A 118 4.56 -13.81 -0.59
N PHE A 119 4.45 -13.50 0.70
CA PHE A 119 5.58 -13.65 1.62
C PHE A 119 5.91 -15.11 1.91
N CYS A 120 4.92 -16.02 1.90
CA CYS A 120 5.18 -17.46 1.92
C CYS A 120 5.99 -17.92 0.70
N GLU A 121 5.62 -17.46 -0.50
CA GLU A 121 6.38 -17.77 -1.72
C GLU A 121 7.77 -17.12 -1.72
N ALA A 122 7.89 -15.88 -1.26
CA ALA A 122 9.17 -15.19 -1.12
C ALA A 122 10.11 -15.94 -0.17
N TYR A 123 9.60 -16.45 0.95
CA TYR A 123 10.34 -17.33 1.85
C TYR A 123 10.82 -18.59 1.15
N ARG A 124 9.91 -19.28 0.43
CA ARG A 124 10.20 -20.52 -0.30
C ARG A 124 11.34 -20.36 -1.32
N VAL A 125 11.42 -19.21 -2.00
CA VAL A 125 12.46 -18.92 -2.99
C VAL A 125 13.66 -18.17 -2.39
N GLY A 126 13.71 -17.94 -1.08
CA GLY A 126 14.83 -17.25 -0.43
C GLY A 126 14.94 -15.75 -0.74
N MET A 127 13.82 -15.10 -1.11
CA MET A 127 13.71 -13.64 -1.21
C MET A 127 13.47 -12.97 0.16
N VAL A 128 14.32 -13.33 1.13
CA VAL A 128 14.22 -12.89 2.53
C VAL A 128 15.55 -12.37 3.07
N GLY A 129 15.49 -11.65 4.19
CA GLY A 129 16.65 -11.09 4.87
C GLY A 129 17.22 -9.85 4.20
N ARG A 130 18.40 -9.43 4.67
CA ARG A 130 18.99 -8.09 4.45
C ARG A 130 19.30 -7.72 2.99
N LYS A 131 19.20 -8.66 2.05
CA LYS A 131 19.41 -8.40 0.62
C LYS A 131 18.15 -7.88 -0.08
N TYR A 132 16.99 -8.00 0.54
CA TYR A 132 15.70 -7.62 -0.05
C TYR A 132 15.00 -6.61 0.83
N GLN A 133 14.39 -5.61 0.19
CA GLN A 133 13.56 -4.61 0.84
C GLN A 133 12.19 -4.61 0.18
N TRP A 134 11.18 -4.95 0.97
CA TRP A 134 9.78 -4.88 0.57
C TRP A 134 9.16 -3.56 1.04
N LEU A 135 8.43 -2.89 0.15
CA LEU A 135 7.63 -1.72 0.44
C LEU A 135 6.20 -2.01 0.02
N ILE A 136 5.30 -2.19 0.99
CA ILE A 136 3.90 -2.57 0.73
C ILE A 136 2.93 -1.60 1.43
N MET A 137 1.65 -1.80 1.16
CA MET A 137 0.57 -1.03 1.80
C MET A 137 0.39 -1.49 3.25
N GLY A 138 0.23 -0.54 4.18
CA GLY A 138 0.10 -0.79 5.61
C GLY A 138 -1.33 -0.90 6.14
N THR A 139 -2.35 -0.76 5.27
CA THR A 139 -3.77 -0.73 5.64
C THR A 139 -4.34 -2.10 6.02
N TYR A 140 -3.51 -3.02 6.51
CA TYR A 140 -3.89 -4.36 6.91
C TYR A 140 -4.31 -4.39 8.38
N GLY A 141 -4.99 -5.46 8.79
CA GLY A 141 -5.36 -5.69 10.19
C GLY A 141 -4.13 -5.84 11.10
N GLU A 142 -4.33 -5.57 12.38
CA GLU A 142 -3.29 -5.85 13.39
C GLU A 142 -2.94 -7.34 13.37
N LYS A 143 -1.63 -7.64 13.36
CA LYS A 143 -1.11 -9.02 13.36
C LYS A 143 -1.67 -9.89 12.24
N TRP A 144 -1.98 -9.32 11.07
CA TRP A 144 -2.49 -10.04 9.90
C TRP A 144 -1.66 -11.27 9.48
N TRP A 145 -0.38 -11.29 9.82
CA TRP A 145 0.52 -12.42 9.57
C TRP A 145 0.36 -13.61 10.52
N GLN A 146 -0.47 -13.50 11.56
CA GLN A 146 -0.78 -14.59 12.50
C GLN A 146 -2.05 -15.36 12.13
N ASP A 147 -2.68 -15.02 11.01
CA ASP A 147 -3.88 -15.71 10.54
C ASP A 147 -3.53 -17.13 10.04
N GLU A 148 -4.19 -18.12 10.64
CA GLU A 148 -3.99 -19.56 10.39
C GLU A 148 -4.33 -19.99 8.95
N THR A 149 -5.00 -19.15 8.17
CA THR A 149 -5.30 -19.42 6.76
C THR A 149 -4.12 -19.16 5.82
N ALA A 150 -2.96 -18.72 6.33
CA ALA A 150 -1.74 -18.54 5.55
C ALA A 150 -1.24 -19.89 4.95
N PRO A 151 -0.69 -19.91 3.72
CA PRO A 151 -0.17 -21.14 3.09
C PRO A 151 1.11 -21.72 3.73
N CYS A 152 1.72 -21.02 4.69
CA CYS A 152 2.98 -21.38 5.32
C CYS A 152 2.92 -21.09 6.84
N SER A 153 3.92 -21.56 7.60
CA SER A 153 3.88 -21.40 9.06
C SER A 153 4.06 -19.94 9.48
N SER A 154 3.56 -19.59 10.68
CA SER A 154 3.71 -18.24 11.25
C SER A 154 5.19 -17.84 11.38
N GLU A 155 6.08 -18.78 11.68
CA GLU A 155 7.52 -18.53 11.79
C GLU A 155 8.13 -18.18 10.42
N GLN A 156 7.74 -18.90 9.37
CA GLN A 156 8.20 -18.62 8.00
C GLN A 156 7.72 -17.25 7.54
N LEU A 157 6.46 -16.93 7.82
CA LEU A 157 5.88 -15.64 7.44
C LEU A 157 6.52 -14.47 8.21
N GLN A 158 6.77 -14.63 9.52
CA GLN A 158 7.49 -13.63 10.32
C GLN A 158 8.91 -13.40 9.81
N ALA A 159 9.64 -14.47 9.49
CA ALA A 159 10.98 -14.37 8.92
C ALA A 159 10.98 -13.69 7.54
N ALA A 160 9.95 -13.91 6.73
CA ALA A 160 9.79 -13.25 5.43
C ALA A 160 9.44 -11.76 5.53
N LEU A 161 8.70 -11.39 6.58
CA LEU A 161 8.27 -10.02 6.85
C LEU A 161 9.33 -9.17 7.58
N GLU A 162 10.39 -9.79 8.09
CA GLU A 162 11.45 -9.09 8.80
C GLU A 162 12.04 -7.97 7.94
N GLY A 163 11.92 -6.72 8.43
CA GLY A 163 12.41 -5.53 7.73
C GLY A 163 11.48 -4.99 6.63
N CYS A 164 10.28 -5.54 6.43
CA CYS A 164 9.30 -4.99 5.50
C CYS A 164 8.85 -3.59 5.94
N ILE A 165 8.79 -2.65 4.99
CA ILE A 165 8.32 -1.27 5.23
C ILE A 165 6.88 -1.15 4.75
N LEU A 166 6.01 -0.73 5.66
CA LEU A 166 4.59 -0.52 5.43
C LEU A 166 4.31 0.97 5.27
N THR A 167 3.56 1.36 4.25
CA THR A 167 3.09 2.74 4.10
C THR A 167 1.62 2.83 4.48
N ASP A 168 1.30 3.61 5.51
CA ASP A 168 -0.06 3.76 6.02
C ASP A 168 -0.42 5.24 6.27
N LEU A 169 -1.69 5.48 6.56
CA LEU A 169 -2.20 6.77 6.97
C LEU A 169 -1.90 7.00 8.44
N LEU A 170 -1.57 8.25 8.77
CA LEU A 170 -1.59 8.70 10.14
C LEU A 170 -3.04 9.01 10.51
N PRO A 171 -3.68 8.26 11.43
CA PRO A 171 -5.12 8.45 11.71
C PRO A 171 -5.43 9.77 12.41
N LEU A 172 -4.47 10.31 13.15
CA LEU A 172 -4.62 11.52 13.94
C LEU A 172 -3.31 12.33 13.92
N ALA A 173 -3.41 13.64 13.77
CA ALA A 173 -2.24 14.53 13.75
C ALA A 173 -1.43 14.39 15.05
N THR A 174 -0.11 14.46 14.92
CA THR A 174 0.83 14.46 16.06
C THR A 174 1.23 15.87 16.50
N SER A 175 0.77 16.90 15.80
CA SER A 175 1.00 18.28 16.20
C SER A 175 0.15 18.62 17.43
N GLY A 176 0.72 19.40 18.35
CA GLY A 176 -0.01 19.98 19.49
C GLY A 176 -0.79 21.25 19.12
N GLU A 177 -1.10 21.43 17.83
CA GLU A 177 -1.79 22.63 17.35
C GLU A 177 -3.28 22.58 17.70
N ILE A 178 -3.81 23.72 18.11
CA ILE A 178 -5.24 23.87 18.37
C ILE A 178 -5.97 23.93 17.02
N THR A 179 -6.92 23.03 16.83
CA THR A 179 -7.70 22.93 15.59
C THR A 179 -8.85 23.93 15.55
N VAL A 180 -9.61 23.95 14.45
CA VAL A 180 -10.77 24.85 14.27
C VAL A 180 -11.89 24.64 15.31
N SER A 181 -11.93 23.49 15.98
CA SER A 181 -12.88 23.22 17.06
C SER A 181 -12.42 23.74 18.43
N GLY A 182 -11.22 24.34 18.50
CA GLY A 182 -10.66 24.89 19.75
C GLY A 182 -9.98 23.84 20.64
N ILE A 183 -9.81 22.61 20.16
CA ILE A 183 -9.11 21.52 20.87
C ILE A 183 -7.97 20.95 20.01
N THR A 184 -7.03 20.31 20.69
CA THR A 184 -5.92 19.56 20.11
C THR A 184 -6.34 18.13 19.71
N ALA A 185 -5.50 17.45 18.94
CA ALA A 185 -5.67 16.03 18.61
C ALA A 185 -5.76 15.13 19.85
N ASP A 186 -4.89 15.35 20.84
CA ASP A 186 -4.86 14.52 22.05
C ASP A 186 -6.11 14.72 22.93
N GLU A 187 -6.60 15.95 23.05
CA GLU A 187 -7.86 16.24 23.75
C GLU A 187 -9.05 15.57 23.05
N TYR A 188 -9.12 15.64 21.71
CA TYR A 188 -10.14 14.93 20.93
C TYR A 188 -10.09 13.42 21.19
N ARG A 189 -8.89 12.82 21.21
CA ARG A 189 -8.73 11.38 21.45
C ARG A 189 -9.23 10.98 22.84
N GLN A 190 -8.86 11.74 23.87
CA GLN A 190 -9.33 11.50 25.24
C GLN A 190 -10.86 11.57 25.32
N GLU A 191 -11.48 12.57 24.68
CA GLU A 191 -12.93 12.71 24.65
C GLU A 191 -13.61 11.56 23.90
N TYR A 192 -13.10 11.18 22.73
CA TYR A 192 -13.61 10.05 21.96
C TYR A 192 -13.54 8.73 22.76
N ASP A 193 -12.39 8.45 23.37
CA ASP A 193 -12.17 7.21 24.14
C ASP A 193 -13.03 7.17 25.40
N SER A 194 -13.38 8.32 26.00
CA SER A 194 -14.28 8.38 27.16
C SER A 194 -15.74 8.04 26.85
N ARG A 195 -16.14 8.14 25.58
CA ARG A 195 -17.51 7.91 25.10
C ARG A 195 -17.68 6.54 24.43
N ARG A 196 -16.60 5.78 24.33
CA ARG A 196 -16.55 4.46 23.71
C ARG A 196 -16.79 3.35 24.73
#